data_AF-A0A9X6G1H1-F1
#
_entry.id   AF-A0A9X6G1H1-F1
#
_cell.length_a   1.000
_cell.length_b   1.000
_cell.length_c   1.000
_cell.angle_alpha   90.00
_cell.angle_beta   90.00
_cell.angle_gamma   90.00
#
_symmetry.space_group_name_H-M   'P 1'
#
loop_
_entity.id
_entity.type
_entity.pdbx_description
1 polymer ?
#
loop_
_entity_poly.entity_id
_entity_poly.type
_entity_poly.pdbx_seq_one_letter_code
_entity_poly.pdbx_strand_id
1 'polypeptide(L)'
;MKNTPIPVAVRTVDTGIGMKLPYIESSTVGEVAGKFSKASTAAKDDAYQLAKGSGGSNANPNKIKLTPEREKYYRIKIDEAKARGDYKEADNIRYNRHCEETKEPLERKEWDVKRENLKKSQERGREEEIKGRKALGEHLNRTLEDNNSGKVVTYTSSEGHLTRPDSIGRNAKDEIDLVHDHKHKISDKEHVIHNDSQMRAEREMLEDKSGSHIVTISSDKPDLNGIPPHPRPSGPLAKESAIFYTDPNSGKVTHKWEAHPDIPGGGIWIKI
;
A
#
# COMPACT_ATOMS: atom_id res chain seq x y z
N MET A 1 25.14 13.74 -7.49
CA MET A 1 24.23 13.98 -8.62
C MET A 1 22.90 14.67 -8.26
N LYS A 2 22.64 15.09 -7.01
CA LYS A 2 21.32 15.62 -6.59
C LYS A 2 20.96 17.01 -7.16
N ASN A 3 21.93 17.74 -7.71
CA ASN A 3 21.78 19.15 -8.14
C ASN A 3 21.93 19.35 -9.65
N THR A 4 21.91 18.28 -10.46
CA THR A 4 21.94 18.41 -11.91
C THR A 4 20.60 19.00 -12.38
N PRO A 5 20.59 20.15 -13.08
CA PRO A 5 19.36 20.71 -13.65
C PRO A 5 18.89 19.83 -14.81
N ILE A 6 17.61 19.45 -14.81
CA ILE A 6 16.97 18.73 -15.91
C ILE A 6 15.80 19.56 -16.44
N PRO A 7 15.63 19.65 -17.78
CA PRO A 7 14.51 20.37 -18.38
C PRO A 7 13.22 19.61 -18.11
N VAL A 8 12.21 20.28 -17.55
CA VAL A 8 10.94 19.64 -17.15
C VAL A 8 9.72 20.18 -17.90
N ALA A 9 9.78 21.41 -18.42
CA ALA A 9 8.72 21.99 -19.25
C ALA A 9 9.25 23.14 -20.10
N VAL A 10 8.55 23.47 -21.19
CA VAL A 10 8.75 24.71 -21.93
C VAL A 10 7.59 25.64 -21.59
N ARG A 11 7.91 26.81 -21.04
CA ARG A 11 6.93 27.86 -20.70
C ARG A 11 7.18 29.12 -21.51
N THR A 12 6.24 30.04 -21.49
CA THR A 12 6.40 31.37 -22.07
C THR A 12 6.28 32.42 -20.98
N VAL A 13 7.18 33.41 -20.98
CA VAL A 13 7.09 34.58 -20.11
C VAL A 13 6.71 35.80 -20.96
N ASP A 14 5.71 36.55 -20.49
CA ASP A 14 5.34 37.82 -21.09
C ASP A 14 6.29 38.91 -20.59
N THR A 15 6.95 39.58 -21.51
CA THR A 15 7.95 40.61 -21.19
C THR A 15 7.32 41.96 -20.82
N GLY A 16 5.99 42.08 -20.87
CA GLY A 16 5.27 43.32 -20.56
C GLY A 16 5.30 44.36 -21.69
N ILE A 17 6.03 44.09 -22.78
CA ILE A 17 6.08 44.92 -24.01
C ILE A 17 5.38 44.24 -25.20
N GLY A 18 4.51 43.26 -24.93
CA GLY A 18 3.76 42.53 -25.96
C GLY A 18 4.53 41.40 -26.66
N MET A 19 5.74 41.07 -26.21
CA MET A 19 6.51 39.91 -26.67
C MET A 19 6.51 38.78 -25.64
N LYS A 20 6.21 37.55 -26.09
CA LYS A 20 6.31 36.33 -25.27
C LYS A 20 7.57 35.55 -25.62
N LEU A 21 8.44 35.34 -24.65
CA LEU A 21 9.68 34.58 -24.82
C LEU A 21 9.52 33.16 -24.26
N PRO A 22 9.81 32.11 -25.04
CA PRO A 22 9.84 30.76 -24.51
C PRO A 22 11.09 30.57 -23.64
N TYR A 23 10.94 29.87 -22.52
CA TYR A 23 12.06 29.43 -21.70
C TYR A 23 11.84 27.99 -21.24
N ILE A 24 12.94 27.30 -20.99
CA ILE A 24 12.94 25.93 -20.48
C ILE A 24 12.97 26.02 -18.96
N GLU A 25 11.87 25.60 -18.33
CA GLU A 25 11.82 25.40 -16.89
C GLU A 25 12.67 24.16 -16.57
N SER A 26 13.68 24.34 -15.72
CA SER A 26 14.51 23.24 -15.22
C SER A 26 14.21 23.00 -13.74
N SER A 27 14.31 21.75 -13.31
CA SER A 27 14.23 21.37 -11.90
C SER A 27 15.42 20.49 -11.56
N THR A 28 15.79 20.39 -10.29
CA THR A 28 16.91 19.53 -9.89
C THR A 28 16.47 18.07 -9.83
N VAL A 29 17.38 17.13 -10.12
CA VAL A 29 17.11 15.68 -9.99
C VAL A 29 16.55 15.33 -8.60
N GLY A 30 17.02 16.00 -7.54
CA GLY A 30 16.49 15.82 -6.18
C GLY A 30 15.04 16.29 -5.99
N GLU A 31 14.66 17.43 -6.56
CA GLU A 31 13.27 17.93 -6.52
C GLU A 31 12.32 17.10 -7.38
N VAL A 32 12.79 16.66 -8.55
CA VAL A 32 12.03 15.78 -9.44
C VAL A 32 11.79 14.44 -8.77
N ALA A 33 12.82 13.85 -8.16
CA ALA A 33 12.68 12.65 -7.33
C ALA A 33 11.72 12.88 -6.15
N GLY A 34 11.80 14.03 -5.45
CA GLY A 34 10.87 14.37 -4.36
C GLY A 34 9.42 14.58 -4.83
N LYS A 35 9.20 15.16 -6.01
CA LYS A 35 7.88 15.31 -6.65
C LYS A 35 7.34 13.96 -7.12
N PHE A 36 8.18 13.08 -7.66
CA PHE A 36 7.82 11.70 -8.01
C PHE A 36 7.55 10.85 -6.76
N SER A 37 8.30 11.02 -5.67
CA SER A 37 8.01 10.36 -4.39
C SER A 37 6.67 10.83 -3.82
N LYS A 38 6.36 12.14 -3.85
CA LYS A 38 5.02 12.63 -3.45
C LYS A 38 3.90 12.14 -4.36
N ALA A 39 4.12 12.10 -5.68
CA ALA A 39 3.17 11.53 -6.64
C ALA A 39 3.01 10.02 -6.45
N SER A 40 4.07 9.31 -6.06
CA SER A 40 4.06 7.88 -5.72
C SER A 40 3.30 7.63 -4.42
N THR A 41 3.47 8.47 -3.39
CA THR A 41 2.66 8.42 -2.15
C THR A 41 1.19 8.73 -2.43
N ALA A 42 0.89 9.72 -3.28
CA ALA A 42 -0.48 9.98 -3.72
C ALA A 42 -1.05 8.81 -4.56
N ALA A 43 -0.22 8.17 -5.39
CA ALA A 43 -0.58 6.95 -6.10
C ALA A 43 -0.75 5.75 -5.15
N LYS A 44 -0.12 5.70 -3.96
CA LYS A 44 -0.49 4.74 -2.90
C LYS A 44 -1.87 5.05 -2.35
N ASP A 45 -2.19 6.31 -2.10
CA ASP A 45 -3.53 6.68 -1.60
C ASP A 45 -4.66 6.30 -2.59
N ASP A 46 -4.37 6.12 -3.88
CA ASP A 46 -5.33 5.63 -4.90
C ASP A 46 -5.15 4.17 -5.33
N ALA A 47 -3.93 3.63 -5.38
CA ALA A 47 -3.69 2.21 -5.67
C ALA A 47 -4.07 1.32 -4.48
N TYR A 48 -3.96 1.84 -3.24
CA TYR A 48 -4.49 1.19 -2.04
C TYR A 48 -6.03 1.20 -2.02
N GLN A 49 -6.67 2.16 -2.72
CA GLN A 49 -8.13 2.14 -2.98
C GLN A 49 -8.51 1.10 -4.04
N LEU A 50 -7.58 0.69 -4.91
CA LEU A 50 -7.79 -0.39 -5.87
C LEU A 50 -7.48 -1.79 -5.30
N ALA A 51 -6.55 -1.90 -4.34
CA ALA A 51 -6.02 -3.19 -3.89
C ALA A 51 -6.70 -3.81 -2.65
N LYS A 52 -7.46 -3.04 -1.84
CA LYS A 52 -8.20 -3.58 -0.69
C LYS A 52 -9.72 -3.64 -0.84
N GLY A 53 -10.23 -3.23 -2.00
CA GLY A 53 -11.60 -3.51 -2.42
C GLY A 53 -11.60 -4.63 -3.44
N SER A 54 -11.93 -5.84 -2.98
CA SER A 54 -12.24 -7.04 -3.79
C SER A 54 -11.02 -7.85 -4.26
N GLY A 55 -10.85 -9.00 -3.61
CA GLY A 55 -10.35 -10.17 -4.33
C GLY A 55 -11.23 -10.43 -5.55
N GLY A 56 -10.61 -10.85 -6.64
CA GLY A 56 -11.31 -11.33 -7.83
C GLY A 56 -12.01 -10.24 -8.64
N SER A 57 -11.78 -10.28 -9.94
CA SER A 57 -12.59 -9.67 -10.98
C SER A 57 -14.09 -9.78 -10.70
N ASN A 58 -14.68 -8.74 -10.11
CA ASN A 58 -16.11 -8.49 -10.12
C ASN A 58 -16.27 -6.98 -10.24
N ALA A 59 -16.61 -6.50 -11.45
CA ALA A 59 -17.02 -5.12 -11.65
C ALA A 59 -18.13 -4.81 -10.64
N ASN A 60 -17.90 -3.83 -9.76
CA ASN A 60 -18.91 -3.42 -8.80
C ASN A 60 -20.15 -2.95 -9.59
N PRO A 61 -21.31 -3.64 -9.48
CA PRO A 61 -22.47 -3.37 -10.34
C PRO A 61 -23.04 -1.95 -10.15
N ASN A 62 -22.65 -1.29 -9.06
CA ASN A 62 -23.04 0.07 -8.71
C ASN A 62 -22.08 1.15 -9.25
N LYS A 63 -20.93 0.77 -9.81
CA LYS A 63 -19.99 1.75 -10.40
C LYS A 63 -20.29 2.03 -11.86
N ILE A 64 -20.36 3.32 -12.19
CA ILE A 64 -20.36 3.85 -13.54
C ILE A 64 -18.89 4.09 -13.93
N LYS A 65 -18.46 3.55 -15.06
CA LYS A 65 -17.10 3.75 -15.55
C LYS A 65 -16.96 5.18 -16.08
N LEU A 66 -16.14 5.99 -15.41
CA LEU A 66 -15.74 7.31 -15.92
C LEU A 66 -14.85 7.14 -17.15
N THR A 67 -14.87 8.14 -18.04
CA THR A 67 -13.87 8.17 -19.13
C THR A 67 -12.50 8.53 -18.55
N PRO A 68 -11.39 8.10 -19.19
CA PRO A 68 -10.04 8.46 -18.76
C PRO A 68 -9.82 9.98 -18.62
N GLU A 69 -10.45 10.77 -19.49
CA GLU A 69 -10.39 12.23 -19.45
C GLU A 69 -11.07 12.78 -18.19
N ARG A 70 -12.19 12.18 -17.78
CA ARG A 70 -12.88 12.57 -16.54
C ARG A 70 -12.14 12.15 -15.29
N GLU A 71 -11.54 10.97 -15.28
CA GLU A 71 -10.66 10.56 -14.18
C GLU A 71 -9.48 11.52 -14.03
N LYS A 72 -8.85 11.89 -15.16
CA LYS A 72 -7.75 12.86 -15.18
C LYS A 72 -8.19 14.25 -14.74
N TYR A 73 -9.37 14.70 -15.15
CA TYR A 73 -9.96 15.97 -14.71
C TYR A 73 -10.09 16.03 -13.18
N TYR A 74 -10.70 15.00 -12.57
CA TYR A 74 -10.87 14.94 -11.13
C TYR A 74 -9.55 14.88 -10.39
N ARG A 75 -8.58 14.09 -10.89
CA ARG A 75 -7.23 14.02 -10.34
C ARG A 75 -6.58 15.41 -10.24
N ILE A 76 -6.55 16.12 -11.37
CA ILE A 76 -5.93 17.46 -11.46
C ILE A 76 -6.59 18.41 -10.46
N LYS A 77 -7.93 18.44 -10.40
CA LYS A 77 -8.66 19.34 -9.52
C LYS A 77 -8.41 19.06 -8.03
N ILE A 78 -8.36 17.78 -7.65
CA ILE A 78 -8.01 17.38 -6.28
C ILE A 78 -6.59 17.84 -5.93
N ASP A 79 -5.63 17.64 -6.83
CA ASP A 79 -4.23 17.98 -6.59
C ASP A 79 -4.03 19.50 -6.54
N GLU A 80 -4.70 20.28 -7.42
CA GLU A 80 -4.73 21.75 -7.38
C GLU A 80 -5.32 22.29 -6.07
N ALA A 81 -6.40 21.70 -5.56
CA ALA A 81 -7.00 22.09 -4.28
C ALA A 81 -6.05 21.79 -3.11
N LYS A 82 -5.44 20.59 -3.09
CA LYS A 82 -4.43 20.22 -2.09
C LYS A 82 -3.20 21.13 -2.12
N ALA A 83 -2.71 21.47 -3.31
CA ALA A 83 -1.53 22.35 -3.48
C ALA A 83 -1.77 23.76 -2.94
N ARG A 84 -3.03 24.23 -2.94
CA ARG A 84 -3.46 25.49 -2.33
C ARG A 84 -3.76 25.39 -0.82
N GLY A 85 -3.67 24.19 -0.23
CA GLY A 85 -4.04 23.93 1.16
C GLY A 85 -5.56 23.84 1.40
N ASP A 86 -6.38 23.85 0.34
CA ASP A 86 -7.84 23.76 0.45
C ASP A 86 -8.30 22.29 0.47
N TYR A 87 -8.09 21.65 1.62
CA TYR A 87 -8.46 20.25 1.81
C TYR A 87 -9.97 20.02 1.81
N LYS A 88 -10.77 21.03 2.14
CA LYS A 88 -12.23 20.95 2.09
C LYS A 88 -12.73 20.90 0.66
N GLU A 89 -12.16 21.73 -0.22
CA GLU A 89 -12.51 21.70 -1.64
C GLU A 89 -12.02 20.42 -2.32
N ALA A 90 -10.81 19.96 -2.00
CA ALA A 90 -10.33 18.65 -2.46
C ALA A 90 -11.29 17.51 -2.05
N ASP A 91 -11.98 17.65 -0.92
CA ASP A 91 -12.95 16.69 -0.45
C ASP A 91 -14.28 16.76 -1.19
N ASN A 92 -14.79 17.98 -1.41
CA ASN A 92 -15.98 18.21 -2.24
C ASN A 92 -15.79 17.63 -3.64
N ILE A 93 -14.62 17.82 -4.25
CA ILE A 93 -14.30 17.28 -5.58
C ILE A 93 -14.31 15.75 -5.58
N ARG A 94 -13.82 15.09 -4.52
CA ARG A 94 -13.90 13.62 -4.39
C ARG A 94 -15.35 13.14 -4.25
N TYR A 95 -16.19 13.88 -3.52
CA TYR A 95 -17.61 13.56 -3.42
C TYR A 95 -18.32 13.72 -4.78
N ASN A 96 -18.02 14.79 -5.52
CA ASN A 96 -18.58 15.00 -6.86
C ASN A 96 -18.19 13.86 -7.81
N ARG A 97 -16.92 13.42 -7.78
CA ARG A 97 -16.47 12.23 -8.51
C ARG A 97 -17.27 11.00 -8.09
N HIS A 98 -17.42 10.74 -6.79
CA HIS A 98 -18.21 9.62 -6.25
C HIS A 98 -19.66 9.64 -6.77
N CYS A 99 -20.28 10.81 -6.86
CA CYS A 99 -21.62 10.98 -7.42
C CYS A 99 -21.72 10.64 -8.91
N GLU A 100 -20.69 10.94 -9.69
CA GLU A 100 -20.66 10.59 -11.12
C GLU A 100 -20.32 9.12 -11.37
N GLU A 101 -19.45 8.52 -10.54
CA GLU A 101 -19.02 7.13 -10.71
C GLU A 101 -19.92 6.11 -10.02
N THR A 102 -21.04 6.53 -9.41
CA THR A 102 -21.94 5.64 -8.66
C THR A 102 -23.38 5.83 -9.08
N LYS A 103 -24.09 4.75 -9.43
CA LYS A 103 -25.51 4.78 -9.85
C LYS A 103 -26.43 5.36 -8.77
N GLU A 104 -26.20 4.95 -7.53
CA GLU A 104 -26.91 5.42 -6.33
C GLU A 104 -25.86 5.95 -5.33
N PRO A 105 -25.46 7.22 -5.47
CA PRO A 105 -24.43 7.76 -4.61
C PRO A 105 -24.96 8.00 -3.20
N LEU A 106 -24.12 7.66 -2.23
CA LEU A 106 -24.33 7.99 -0.82
C LEU A 106 -24.63 9.48 -0.63
N GLU A 107 -25.48 9.77 0.34
CA GLU A 107 -25.68 11.13 0.82
C GLU A 107 -24.35 11.69 1.36
N ARG A 108 -24.13 13.01 1.24
CA ARG A 108 -22.88 13.64 1.65
C ARG A 108 -22.49 13.30 3.09
N LYS A 109 -23.45 13.33 4.01
CA LYS A 109 -23.22 13.01 5.43
C LYS A 109 -22.71 11.58 5.62
N GLU A 110 -23.29 10.61 4.93
CA GLU A 110 -22.86 9.22 5.00
C GLU A 110 -21.48 9.01 4.36
N TRP A 111 -21.22 9.70 3.25
CA TRP A 111 -19.94 9.68 2.57
C TRP A 111 -18.82 10.24 3.46
N ASP A 112 -19.08 11.37 4.15
CA ASP A 112 -18.13 11.97 5.08
C ASP A 112 -17.76 10.99 6.22
N VAL A 113 -18.77 10.31 6.79
CA VAL A 113 -18.56 9.29 7.83
C VAL A 113 -17.73 8.12 7.31
N LYS A 114 -18.06 7.59 6.12
CA LYS A 114 -17.30 6.47 5.53
C LYS A 114 -15.85 6.87 5.21
N ARG A 115 -15.63 8.07 4.70
CA ARG A 115 -14.31 8.60 4.41
C ARG A 115 -13.48 8.78 5.67
N GLU A 116 -14.06 9.32 6.74
CA GLU A 116 -13.35 9.49 8.01
C GLU A 116 -12.99 8.12 8.63
N ASN A 117 -13.91 7.16 8.58
CA ASN A 117 -13.63 5.80 9.02
C ASN A 117 -12.53 5.13 8.17
N LEU A 118 -12.54 5.35 6.86
CA LEU A 118 -11.52 4.86 5.95
C LEU A 118 -10.16 5.49 6.27
N LYS A 119 -10.12 6.80 6.52
CA LYS A 119 -8.90 7.52 6.91
C LYS A 119 -8.33 6.96 8.21
N LYS A 120 -9.16 6.81 9.25
CA LYS A 120 -8.74 6.22 10.54
C LYS A 120 -8.23 4.79 10.36
N SER A 121 -8.90 3.99 9.52
CA SER A 121 -8.48 2.63 9.19
C SER A 121 -7.12 2.61 8.47
N GLN A 122 -6.88 3.55 7.55
CA GLN A 122 -5.60 3.69 6.86
C GLN A 122 -4.47 4.14 7.79
N GLU A 123 -4.72 5.14 8.64
CA GLU A 123 -3.75 5.63 9.63
C GLU A 123 -3.36 4.50 10.58
N ARG A 124 -4.36 3.80 11.12
CA ARG A 124 -4.13 2.62 11.96
C ARG A 124 -3.38 1.51 11.23
N GLY A 125 -3.75 1.23 9.98
CA GLY A 125 -3.05 0.26 9.15
C GLY A 125 -1.56 0.59 8.98
N ARG A 126 -1.22 1.87 8.80
CA ARG A 126 0.17 2.34 8.72
C ARG A 126 0.89 2.21 10.06
N GLU A 127 0.24 2.56 11.16
CA GLU A 127 0.81 2.40 12.51
C GLU A 127 1.17 0.94 12.79
N GLU A 128 0.26 0.01 12.49
CA GLU A 128 0.48 -1.42 12.71
C GLU A 128 1.50 -2.01 11.73
N GLU A 129 1.56 -1.53 10.48
CA GLU A 129 2.63 -1.86 9.53
C GLU A 129 4.02 -1.46 10.07
N ILE A 130 4.15 -0.23 10.60
CA ILE A 130 5.40 0.25 11.20
C ILE A 130 5.81 -0.63 12.38
N LYS A 131 4.86 -0.96 13.27
CA LYS A 131 5.11 -1.86 14.41
C LYS A 131 5.53 -3.24 13.93
N GLY A 132 4.82 -3.82 12.96
CA GLY A 132 5.10 -5.12 12.37
C GLY A 132 6.49 -5.20 11.73
N ARG A 133 6.87 -4.20 10.92
CA ARG A 133 8.21 -4.10 10.34
C ARG A 133 9.27 -4.03 11.43
N LYS A 134 9.09 -3.16 12.42
CA LYS A 134 10.06 -3.00 13.52
C LYS A 134 10.21 -4.29 14.32
N ALA A 135 9.10 -4.91 14.71
CA ALA A 135 9.07 -6.16 15.45
C ALA A 135 9.78 -7.28 14.69
N LEU A 136 9.54 -7.40 13.39
CA LEU A 136 10.20 -8.39 12.55
C LEU A 136 11.71 -8.11 12.42
N GLY A 137 12.09 -6.86 12.21
CA GLY A 137 13.49 -6.47 12.14
C GLY A 137 14.26 -6.80 13.43
N GLU A 138 13.67 -6.52 14.59
CA GLU A 138 14.21 -6.90 15.90
C GLU A 138 14.30 -8.42 16.05
N HIS A 139 13.24 -9.16 15.69
CA HIS A 139 13.20 -10.62 15.77
C HIS A 139 14.29 -11.28 14.90
N LEU A 140 14.53 -10.75 13.71
CA LEU A 140 15.54 -11.24 12.77
C LEU A 140 16.93 -10.63 13.01
N ASN A 141 17.07 -9.73 13.99
CA ASN A 141 18.27 -8.95 14.25
C ASN A 141 18.84 -8.26 12.99
N ARG A 142 17.96 -7.65 12.18
CA ARG A 142 18.34 -6.92 10.96
C ARG A 142 17.42 -5.73 10.70
N THR A 143 17.93 -4.76 9.94
CA THR A 143 17.12 -3.61 9.51
C THR A 143 16.25 -4.02 8.32
N LEU A 144 14.99 -3.58 8.34
CA LEU A 144 14.07 -3.66 7.21
C LEU A 144 13.78 -2.25 6.70
N GLU A 145 13.90 -2.04 5.40
CA GLU A 145 13.65 -0.76 4.74
C GLU A 145 12.15 -0.56 4.55
N ASP A 146 11.67 0.64 4.88
CA ASP A 146 10.31 1.08 4.56
C ASP A 146 10.18 1.37 3.06
N ASN A 147 9.42 0.55 2.34
CA ASN A 147 9.21 0.74 0.91
C ASN A 147 8.07 1.75 0.63
N ASN A 148 7.59 2.49 1.64
CA ASN A 148 6.73 3.66 1.50
C ASN A 148 7.48 4.97 1.35
N SER A 149 8.77 5.02 1.66
CA SER A 149 9.57 6.23 1.61
C SER A 149 10.79 6.08 0.69
N GLY A 150 11.27 7.21 0.16
CA GLY A 150 12.45 7.23 -0.72
C GLY A 150 12.22 6.59 -2.09
N LYS A 151 13.18 5.75 -2.53
CA LYS A 151 13.15 5.07 -3.83
C LYS A 151 12.36 3.78 -3.70
N VAL A 152 11.11 3.84 -4.13
CA VAL A 152 10.18 2.70 -4.09
C VAL A 152 10.66 1.58 -5.02
N VAL A 153 10.70 0.37 -4.48
CA VAL A 153 10.96 -0.86 -5.22
C VAL A 153 9.64 -1.51 -5.62
N THR A 154 9.49 -1.78 -6.91
CA THR A 154 8.33 -2.48 -7.49
C THR A 154 8.81 -3.65 -8.33
N TYR A 155 7.96 -4.64 -8.52
CA TYR A 155 8.21 -5.79 -9.39
C TYR A 155 6.96 -6.10 -10.21
N THR A 156 7.11 -6.47 -11.47
CA THR A 156 5.98 -6.95 -12.29
C THR A 156 6.16 -8.43 -12.49
N SER A 157 5.20 -9.22 -12.02
CA SER A 157 5.24 -10.67 -12.18
C SER A 157 5.13 -11.11 -13.63
N SER A 158 5.47 -12.37 -13.88
CA SER A 158 5.25 -13.10 -15.12
C SER A 158 3.78 -13.05 -15.58
N GLU A 159 2.84 -12.99 -14.64
CA GLU A 159 1.39 -12.79 -14.87
C GLU A 159 1.00 -11.33 -15.21
N GLY A 160 1.96 -10.40 -15.21
CA GLY A 160 1.73 -8.97 -15.44
C GLY A 160 1.23 -8.20 -14.21
N HIS A 161 1.31 -8.78 -13.01
CA HIS A 161 0.90 -8.12 -11.78
C HIS A 161 2.01 -7.24 -11.23
N LEU A 162 1.81 -5.93 -11.24
CA LEU A 162 2.68 -4.98 -10.56
C LEU A 162 2.48 -5.08 -9.05
N THR A 163 3.51 -5.52 -8.34
CA THR A 163 3.56 -5.56 -6.89
C THR A 163 4.54 -4.54 -6.31
N ARG A 164 4.29 -4.18 -5.06
CA ARG A 164 5.15 -3.35 -4.25
C ARG A 164 5.00 -3.78 -2.79
N PRO A 165 6.01 -4.46 -2.23
CA PRO A 165 5.93 -4.92 -0.85
C PRO A 165 5.95 -3.76 0.13
N ASP A 166 5.48 -4.02 1.36
CA ASP A 166 5.52 -3.02 2.44
C ASP A 166 6.97 -2.71 2.84
N SER A 167 7.80 -3.74 2.98
CA SER A 167 9.20 -3.60 3.41
C SER A 167 10.13 -4.56 2.67
N ILE A 168 11.42 -4.20 2.59
CA ILE A 168 12.47 -5.04 2.00
C ILE A 168 13.67 -5.17 2.94
N GLY A 169 14.34 -6.31 2.89
CA GLY A 169 15.65 -6.52 3.51
C GLY A 169 16.71 -6.73 2.43
N ARG A 170 17.92 -6.23 2.70
CA ARG A 170 19.10 -6.45 1.86
C ARG A 170 20.16 -7.27 2.55
N ASN A 171 20.83 -8.12 1.78
CA ASN A 171 21.98 -8.88 2.23
C ASN A 171 23.26 -8.01 2.23
N ALA A 172 24.40 -8.59 2.61
CA ALA A 172 25.69 -7.89 2.65
C ALA A 172 26.20 -7.40 1.28
N LYS A 173 25.61 -7.86 0.18
CA LYS A 173 25.90 -7.43 -1.20
C LYS A 173 24.94 -6.35 -1.70
N ASP A 174 24.09 -5.81 -0.82
CA ASP A 174 23.06 -4.82 -1.16
C ASP A 174 21.93 -5.38 -2.06
N GLU A 175 21.84 -6.70 -2.19
CA GLU A 175 20.79 -7.38 -2.97
C GLU A 175 19.58 -7.64 -2.07
N ILE A 176 18.38 -7.52 -2.64
CA ILE A 176 17.13 -7.79 -1.92
C ILE A 176 16.99 -9.30 -1.71
N ASP A 177 17.10 -9.74 -0.46
CA ASP A 177 16.99 -11.14 -0.04
C ASP A 177 15.77 -11.39 0.86
N LEU A 178 15.00 -10.35 1.17
CA LEU A 178 13.81 -10.46 2.00
C LEU A 178 12.74 -9.48 1.52
N VAL A 179 11.53 -9.99 1.34
CA VAL A 179 10.32 -9.21 1.08
C VAL A 179 9.35 -9.44 2.23
N HIS A 180 8.80 -8.34 2.76
CA HIS A 180 7.95 -8.37 3.94
C HIS A 180 6.66 -7.59 3.73
N ASP A 181 5.55 -8.22 4.12
CA ASP A 181 4.22 -7.63 4.15
C ASP A 181 3.61 -7.70 5.56
N HIS A 182 2.88 -6.65 5.94
CA HIS A 182 2.15 -6.60 7.20
C HIS A 182 0.65 -6.57 6.99
N LYS A 183 -0.06 -7.52 7.60
CA LYS A 183 -1.53 -7.58 7.58
C LYS A 183 -2.09 -7.41 8.99
N HIS A 184 -2.78 -6.30 9.21
CA HIS A 184 -3.53 -6.06 10.44
C HIS A 184 -5.02 -6.35 10.26
N LYS A 185 -5.62 -7.11 11.20
CA LYS A 185 -7.06 -7.44 11.20
C LYS A 185 -7.80 -6.71 12.31
N ILE A 186 -8.81 -5.94 11.91
CA ILE A 186 -9.59 -5.03 12.79
C ILE A 186 -10.97 -5.65 13.16
N SER A 187 -11.39 -6.71 12.46
CA SER A 187 -12.73 -7.29 12.61
C SER A 187 -12.70 -8.69 13.21
N ASP A 188 -13.83 -9.09 13.79
CA ASP A 188 -14.13 -10.45 14.21
C ASP A 188 -14.66 -11.35 13.07
N LYS A 189 -14.82 -10.82 11.85
CA LYS A 189 -15.45 -11.56 10.73
C LYS A 189 -14.45 -12.14 9.74
N GLU A 190 -13.39 -11.40 9.40
CA GLU A 190 -12.39 -11.85 8.42
C GLU A 190 -11.02 -12.02 9.07
N HIS A 191 -10.68 -13.28 9.34
CA HIS A 191 -9.45 -13.65 10.03
C HIS A 191 -8.43 -14.37 9.16
N VAL A 192 -8.79 -14.67 7.90
CA VAL A 192 -7.93 -15.43 7.00
C VAL A 192 -7.15 -14.47 6.08
N ILE A 193 -5.84 -14.68 5.99
CA ILE A 193 -4.97 -13.96 5.05
C ILE A 193 -4.71 -14.91 3.88
N HIS A 194 -5.21 -14.57 2.70
CA HIS A 194 -5.11 -15.44 1.53
C HIS A 194 -3.82 -15.21 0.73
N ASN A 195 -3.43 -16.23 -0.02
CA ASN A 195 -2.32 -16.18 -0.97
C ASN A 195 -2.76 -15.47 -2.27
N ASP A 196 -2.93 -14.16 -2.20
CA ASP A 196 -3.37 -13.36 -3.34
C ASP A 196 -2.27 -13.20 -4.41
N SER A 197 -2.60 -12.53 -5.51
CA SER A 197 -1.65 -12.27 -6.61
C SER A 197 -0.48 -11.38 -6.19
N GLN A 198 -0.67 -10.49 -5.21
CA GLN A 198 0.40 -9.65 -4.70
C GLN A 198 1.45 -10.50 -3.97
N MET A 199 1.01 -11.38 -3.05
CA MET A 199 1.90 -12.29 -2.31
C MET A 199 2.67 -13.22 -3.26
N ARG A 200 2.02 -13.71 -4.33
CA ARG A 200 2.70 -14.54 -5.35
C ARG A 200 3.73 -13.75 -6.13
N ALA A 201 3.40 -12.54 -6.59
CA ALA A 201 4.33 -11.68 -7.30
C ALA A 201 5.53 -11.26 -6.44
N GLU A 202 5.33 -11.06 -5.14
CA GLU A 202 6.41 -10.75 -4.17
C GLU A 202 7.34 -11.92 -3.95
N ARG A 203 6.85 -13.16 -4.00
CA ARG A 203 7.70 -14.36 -4.01
C ARG A 203 8.48 -14.49 -5.31
N GLU A 204 7.83 -14.26 -6.45
CA GLU A 204 8.48 -14.32 -7.76
C GLU A 204 9.66 -13.32 -7.84
N MET A 205 9.53 -12.14 -7.23
CA MET A 205 10.62 -11.15 -7.10
C MET A 205 11.91 -11.70 -6.45
N LEU A 206 11.81 -12.78 -5.66
CA LEU A 206 12.87 -13.40 -4.88
C LEU A 206 13.37 -14.74 -5.43
N GLU A 207 12.73 -15.30 -6.47
CA GLU A 207 13.02 -16.67 -6.97
C GLU A 207 14.51 -16.87 -7.30
N ASP A 208 15.13 -15.91 -7.99
CA ASP A 208 16.54 -15.97 -8.39
C ASP A 208 17.52 -15.55 -7.26
N LYS A 209 17.01 -15.09 -6.12
CA LYS A 209 17.81 -14.39 -5.09
C LYS A 209 18.02 -15.20 -3.82
N SER A 210 17.54 -16.46 -3.79
CA SER A 210 17.50 -17.28 -2.57
C SER A 210 16.88 -16.54 -1.38
N GLY A 211 15.88 -15.70 -1.66
CA GLY A 211 15.31 -14.78 -0.68
C GLY A 211 14.14 -15.38 0.11
N SER A 212 13.74 -14.69 1.18
CA SER A 212 12.61 -15.08 2.02
C SER A 212 11.43 -14.13 1.87
N HIS A 213 10.25 -14.68 1.61
CA HIS A 213 9.00 -13.94 1.72
C HIS A 213 8.38 -14.15 3.10
N ILE A 214 8.17 -13.06 3.82
CA ILE A 214 7.70 -13.06 5.21
C ILE A 214 6.42 -12.23 5.32
N VAL A 215 5.40 -12.80 5.95
CA VAL A 215 4.17 -12.06 6.29
C VAL A 215 4.05 -11.97 7.80
N THR A 216 3.95 -10.75 8.31
CA THR A 216 3.55 -10.52 9.70
C THR A 216 2.07 -10.25 9.79
N ILE A 217 1.42 -10.82 10.80
CA ILE A 217 -0.01 -10.66 11.04
C ILE A 217 -0.20 -10.08 12.44
N SER A 218 -1.09 -9.10 12.57
CA SER A 218 -1.54 -8.57 13.86
C SER A 218 -3.07 -8.50 13.89
N SER A 219 -3.66 -8.42 15.07
CA SER A 219 -5.12 -8.31 15.21
C SER A 219 -5.49 -7.63 16.52
N ASP A 220 -6.62 -6.92 16.50
CA ASP A 220 -7.24 -6.34 17.69
C ASP A 220 -7.91 -7.37 18.59
N LYS A 221 -8.35 -8.47 17.99
CA LYS A 221 -9.08 -9.53 18.67
C LYS A 221 -8.45 -10.89 18.33
N PRO A 222 -7.20 -11.14 18.75
CA PRO A 222 -6.56 -12.40 18.49
C PRO A 222 -7.14 -13.50 19.40
N ASP A 223 -7.35 -14.67 18.83
CA ASP A 223 -7.51 -15.94 19.51
C ASP A 223 -6.48 -16.92 18.95
N LEU A 224 -5.23 -16.78 19.40
CA LEU A 224 -4.10 -17.54 18.85
C LEU A 224 -4.11 -19.02 19.24
N ASN A 225 -4.83 -19.36 20.31
CA ASN A 225 -4.98 -20.73 20.82
C ASN A 225 -6.29 -21.38 20.35
N GLY A 226 -7.16 -20.64 19.66
CA GLY A 226 -8.40 -21.15 19.10
C GLY A 226 -8.18 -22.23 18.05
N ILE A 227 -9.21 -23.02 17.80
CA ILE A 227 -9.23 -24.05 16.75
C ILE A 227 -10.50 -23.83 15.90
N PRO A 228 -10.40 -23.19 14.71
CA PRO A 228 -9.18 -22.62 14.12
C PRO A 228 -8.70 -21.35 14.85
N PRO A 229 -7.39 -21.03 14.83
CA PRO A 229 -6.88 -19.82 15.43
C PRO A 229 -7.23 -18.58 14.60
N HIS A 230 -7.30 -17.43 15.25
CA HIS A 230 -7.60 -16.15 14.61
C HIS A 230 -6.62 -15.04 15.07
N PRO A 231 -6.02 -14.25 14.16
CA PRO A 231 -6.03 -14.40 12.71
C PRO A 231 -5.18 -15.60 12.26
N ARG A 232 -5.30 -16.02 11.00
CA ARG A 232 -4.50 -17.12 10.42
C ARG A 232 -4.22 -16.93 8.92
N PRO A 233 -3.09 -17.43 8.39
CA PRO A 233 -2.90 -17.53 6.95
C PRO A 233 -3.80 -18.61 6.34
N SER A 234 -4.04 -18.54 5.04
CA SER A 234 -4.56 -19.67 4.27
C SER A 234 -3.48 -20.74 4.13
N GLY A 235 -3.89 -22.00 3.92
CA GLY A 235 -2.95 -23.11 3.69
C GLY A 235 -1.94 -22.83 2.56
N PRO A 236 -2.36 -22.33 1.38
CA PRO A 236 -1.43 -21.96 0.31
C PRO A 236 -0.41 -20.89 0.72
N LEU A 237 -0.82 -19.88 1.50
CA LEU A 237 0.10 -18.84 1.95
C LEU A 237 1.10 -19.41 2.97
N ALA A 238 0.61 -20.18 3.94
CA ALA A 238 1.43 -20.79 4.98
C ALA A 238 2.48 -21.78 4.43
N LYS A 239 2.20 -22.42 3.29
CA LYS A 239 3.12 -23.37 2.65
C LYS A 239 4.35 -22.68 2.04
N GLU A 240 4.19 -21.46 1.53
CA GLU A 240 5.21 -20.80 0.71
C GLU A 240 5.81 -19.56 1.36
N SER A 241 5.43 -19.22 2.58
CA SER A 241 5.86 -17.99 3.23
C SER A 241 6.07 -18.20 4.72
N ALA A 242 7.07 -17.53 5.29
CA ALA A 242 7.25 -17.52 6.73
C ALA A 242 6.22 -16.57 7.34
N ILE A 243 5.41 -17.06 8.27
CA ILE A 243 4.33 -16.27 8.87
C ILE A 243 4.60 -16.07 10.35
N PHE A 244 4.56 -14.83 10.79
CA PHE A 244 4.77 -14.44 12.19
C PHE A 244 3.59 -13.64 12.70
N TYR A 245 3.28 -13.78 14.00
CA TYR A 245 2.32 -12.92 14.67
C TYR A 245 3.05 -11.82 15.43
N THR A 246 2.67 -10.58 15.17
CA THR A 246 3.10 -9.39 15.92
C THR A 246 2.00 -9.01 16.90
N ASP A 247 2.32 -9.01 18.20
CA ASP A 247 1.39 -8.53 19.21
C ASP A 247 1.39 -6.99 19.19
N PRO A 248 0.25 -6.35 18.87
CA PRO A 248 0.17 -4.88 18.73
C PRO A 248 0.41 -4.13 20.04
N ASN A 249 0.24 -4.80 21.20
CA ASN A 249 0.41 -4.20 22.51
C ASN A 249 1.89 -4.14 22.92
N SER A 250 2.61 -5.26 22.80
CA SER A 250 4.03 -5.31 23.11
C SER A 250 4.92 -4.78 21.97
N GLY A 251 4.40 -4.74 20.75
CA GLY A 251 5.17 -4.38 19.55
C GLY A 251 6.25 -5.40 19.21
N LYS A 252 6.05 -6.68 19.58
CA LYS A 252 7.02 -7.77 19.38
C LYS A 252 6.42 -8.89 18.55
N VAL A 253 7.28 -9.61 17.82
CA VAL A 253 6.94 -10.93 17.31
C VAL A 253 6.85 -11.88 18.49
N THR A 254 5.72 -12.58 18.61
CA THR A 254 5.45 -13.48 19.75
C THR A 254 5.15 -14.91 19.32
N HIS A 255 4.74 -15.11 18.07
CA HIS A 255 4.44 -16.45 17.55
C HIS A 255 4.91 -16.59 16.10
N LYS A 256 5.16 -17.85 15.72
CA LYS A 256 5.38 -18.30 14.35
C LYS A 256 4.27 -19.27 13.96
N TRP A 257 3.78 -19.19 12.73
CA TRP A 257 2.81 -20.16 12.23
C TRP A 257 3.47 -21.49 11.91
N GLU A 258 2.82 -22.58 12.30
CA GLU A 258 3.17 -23.93 11.87
C GLU A 258 1.99 -24.56 11.14
N ALA A 259 2.23 -25.03 9.90
CA ALA A 259 1.19 -25.61 9.07
C ALA A 259 0.89 -27.05 9.52
N HIS A 260 -0.38 -27.30 9.84
CA HIS A 260 -0.91 -28.63 10.15
C HIS A 260 -2.16 -28.84 9.30
N PRO A 261 -2.04 -29.47 8.12
CA PRO A 261 -3.17 -29.63 7.19
C PRO A 261 -4.32 -30.44 7.78
N ASP A 262 -4.05 -31.27 8.79
CA ASP A 262 -5.03 -32.15 9.44
C ASP A 262 -5.83 -31.45 10.56
N ILE A 263 -5.49 -30.21 10.93
CA ILE A 263 -6.16 -29.45 11.99
C ILE A 263 -7.12 -28.41 11.37
N PRO A 264 -8.31 -28.17 11.96
CA PRO A 264 -9.18 -27.08 11.52
C PRO A 264 -8.43 -25.74 11.46
N GLY A 265 -8.42 -25.12 10.27
CA GLY A 265 -7.70 -23.89 10.02
C GLY A 265 -6.33 -24.05 9.36
N GLY A 266 -5.82 -25.28 9.24
CA GLY A 266 -4.61 -25.63 8.49
C GLY A 266 -3.29 -25.37 9.21
N GLY A 267 -3.32 -25.13 10.52
CA GLY A 267 -2.14 -24.86 11.33
C GLY A 267 -2.44 -24.20 12.67
N ILE A 268 -1.39 -23.95 13.42
CA ILE A 268 -1.43 -23.35 14.76
C ILE A 268 -0.37 -22.26 14.91
N TRP A 269 -0.56 -21.38 15.89
CA TRP A 269 0.47 -20.44 16.32
C TRP A 269 1.35 -21.07 17.39
N ILE A 270 2.65 -21.11 17.14
CA ILE A 270 3.66 -21.55 18.10
C ILE A 270 4.29 -20.32 18.74
N LYS A 271 4.23 -20.24 20.06
CA LYS A 271 4.87 -19.15 20.82
C LYS A 271 6.39 -19.25 20.73
N ILE A 272 7.05 -18.12 20.52
CA ILE A 272 8.52 -17.99 20.40
C ILE A 272 9.10 -16.97 21.36
#